data_AF-A0A7H9S331-F1
#
_entry.id   AF-A0A7H9S331-F1
#
_cell.length_a   1.000
_cell.length_b   1.000
_cell.length_c   1.000
_cell.angle_alpha   90.00
_cell.angle_beta   90.00
_cell.angle_gamma   90.00
#
_symmetry.space_group_name_H-M   'P 1'
#
loop_
_entity.id
_entity.type
_entity.pdbx_description
1 polymer ?
#
loop_
_entity_poly.entity_id
_entity_poly.type
_entity_poly.pdbx_seq_one_letter_code
_entity_poly.pdbx_strand_id
1 'polypeptide(L)'
;MKNAPNLKYQPKDKFTEVIIFAGTDAYSHAQHWIESEGRKHGDNVPPVYLGPKQLADLANIRIIDEKRRFARVYLAGEIEPIQINAIAEKLALAGVQEAKLYKGITDREPENWRDYLQRIREQAERGEVSAMKLVTKNSDLPRPALNQMGASQRGEVLLEYYGRALAINDDSDVVHHYNGIVWEPVSDKELQRSMAKIFIDAEISYSQNAIKFAVETMKLSLPVMGGADRNLIGFSNGVFDIRTGNFREHNKNDWLLNASELPFSPPEEGETLATHAPNFWKWLRRSVADNARKADRVLAALFMVLANRYDWQLFLEVTGPGGSGKSVMAEICTMLAGKANTVSASMKALEDARERALVVGYSLIIMPDMTRYAGDGAGIKAITGGDKVAIDPKHKAPYSTRVPAVVLAVNNYAMSFSDRSGGISRRRVIFNFSEVVPENERDPMLVEKIEGELAVVIRHLLTRFSDQDEARRLLYEQQKSEEALMIKREGDSLVDFCGYLMSLVKCEGMMVGNAGIVPFSPRRYLYHAYLAYMSAHGLGKPVSLKRFGTDMPGAMAEYGKEYKRAKCTKGQDKGRVITNVLLDDDADSWLPAATGINDRT
;
A
#
# COMPACT_ATOMS: atom_id res chain seq x y z
N MET A 1 -3.75 15.62 -53.22
CA MET A 1 -4.52 14.91 -52.17
C MET A 1 -5.85 14.49 -52.77
N LYS A 2 -6.25 13.22 -52.68
CA LYS A 2 -7.55 12.75 -53.23
C LYS A 2 -8.68 13.14 -52.28
N ASN A 3 -9.87 13.45 -52.78
CA ASN A 3 -11.01 13.72 -51.91
C ASN A 3 -11.67 12.41 -51.48
N ALA A 4 -12.13 12.36 -50.23
CA ALA A 4 -12.96 11.27 -49.74
C ALA A 4 -14.25 11.18 -50.56
N PRO A 5 -14.84 9.97 -50.67
CA PRO A 5 -16.15 9.80 -51.28
C PRO A 5 -17.17 10.78 -50.70
N ASN A 6 -18.01 11.32 -51.56
CA ASN A 6 -19.05 12.31 -51.25
C ASN A 6 -18.61 13.66 -50.68
N LEU A 7 -17.32 13.90 -50.43
CA LEU A 7 -16.84 15.20 -49.95
C LEU A 7 -17.20 16.35 -50.90
N LYS A 8 -17.17 16.10 -52.23
CA LYS A 8 -17.51 17.08 -53.26
C LYS A 8 -18.99 17.53 -53.25
N TYR A 9 -19.87 16.78 -52.58
CA TYR A 9 -21.30 17.09 -52.47
C TYR A 9 -21.65 17.88 -51.22
N GLN A 10 -20.69 18.09 -50.30
CA GLN A 10 -20.92 18.83 -49.06
C GLN A 10 -21.24 20.30 -49.33
N PRO A 11 -22.13 20.94 -48.53
CA PRO A 11 -22.52 22.33 -48.73
C PRO A 11 -21.33 23.30 -48.71
N LYS A 12 -21.37 24.33 -49.57
CA LYS A 12 -20.31 25.35 -49.64
C LYS A 12 -20.22 26.21 -48.37
N ASP A 13 -21.35 26.41 -47.69
CA ASP A 13 -21.39 27.09 -46.38
C ASP A 13 -20.60 26.29 -45.35
N LYS A 14 -19.61 26.93 -44.70
CA LYS A 14 -18.67 26.32 -43.76
C LYS A 14 -19.22 26.14 -42.34
N PHE A 15 -20.37 26.74 -42.04
CA PHE A 15 -21.10 26.56 -40.79
C PHE A 15 -22.05 25.36 -40.82
N THR A 16 -22.37 24.84 -42.01
CA THR A 16 -23.10 23.59 -42.15
C THR A 16 -22.23 22.40 -41.72
N GLU A 17 -22.76 21.57 -40.82
CA GLU A 17 -22.12 20.35 -40.28
C GLU A 17 -21.88 19.32 -41.40
N VAL A 18 -20.72 18.66 -41.37
CA VAL A 18 -20.40 17.54 -42.29
C VAL A 18 -20.50 16.22 -41.54
N ILE A 19 -21.25 15.27 -42.11
CA ILE A 19 -21.42 13.92 -41.55
C ILE A 19 -20.44 12.97 -42.21
N ILE A 20 -19.69 12.22 -41.38
CA ILE A 20 -18.68 11.26 -41.78
C ILE A 20 -19.00 9.90 -41.16
N PHE A 21 -19.16 8.86 -41.96
CA PHE A 21 -19.20 7.46 -41.51
C PHE A 21 -17.81 6.84 -41.64
N ALA A 22 -17.32 6.13 -40.62
CA ALA A 22 -15.99 5.54 -40.63
C ALA A 22 -15.98 4.13 -40.02
N GLY A 23 -15.38 3.17 -40.74
CA GLY A 23 -15.25 1.77 -40.34
C GLY A 23 -15.57 0.80 -41.47
N THR A 24 -15.55 -0.51 -41.20
CA THR A 24 -15.77 -1.56 -42.21
C THR A 24 -17.10 -1.42 -42.95
N ASP A 25 -18.14 -0.93 -42.27
CA ASP A 25 -19.50 -0.81 -42.79
C ASP A 25 -19.89 0.62 -43.18
N ALA A 26 -18.91 1.53 -43.27
CA ALA A 26 -19.14 2.95 -43.54
C ALA A 26 -19.93 3.23 -44.82
N TYR A 27 -19.71 2.43 -45.87
CA TYR A 27 -20.47 2.57 -47.13
C TYR A 27 -21.96 2.22 -46.93
N SER A 28 -22.24 1.09 -46.29
CA SER A 28 -23.61 0.62 -46.02
C SER A 28 -24.38 1.61 -45.16
N HIS A 29 -23.74 2.17 -44.12
CA HIS A 29 -24.35 3.20 -43.28
C HIS A 29 -24.58 4.52 -44.02
N ALA A 30 -23.66 4.91 -44.91
CA ALA A 30 -23.85 6.10 -45.74
C ALA A 30 -25.00 5.93 -46.75
N GLN A 31 -25.20 4.73 -47.32
CA GLN A 31 -26.37 4.43 -48.17
C GLN A 31 -27.66 4.48 -47.35
N HIS A 32 -27.68 3.85 -46.17
CA HIS A 32 -28.83 3.88 -45.27
C HIS A 32 -29.22 5.31 -44.87
N TRP A 33 -28.23 6.20 -44.63
CA TRP A 33 -28.50 7.62 -44.36
C TRP A 33 -29.20 8.32 -45.54
N ILE A 34 -28.77 8.05 -46.77
CA ILE A 34 -29.36 8.64 -47.99
C ILE A 34 -30.79 8.14 -48.22
N GLU A 35 -31.04 6.85 -47.94
CA GLU A 35 -32.31 6.19 -48.24
C GLU A 35 -33.38 6.42 -47.15
N SER A 36 -32.99 6.55 -45.87
CA SER A 36 -33.94 6.67 -44.75
C SER A 36 -33.60 7.77 -43.74
N GLU A 37 -32.52 7.65 -42.98
CA GLU A 37 -32.32 8.44 -41.76
C GLU A 37 -32.08 9.92 -42.03
N GLY A 38 -31.31 10.26 -43.07
CA GLY A 38 -31.10 11.65 -43.51
C GLY A 38 -32.40 12.31 -43.94
N ARG A 39 -33.25 11.61 -44.72
CA ARG A 39 -34.56 12.12 -45.17
C ARG A 39 -35.51 12.41 -44.01
N LYS A 40 -35.52 11.57 -42.97
CA LYS A 40 -36.33 11.79 -41.76
C LYS A 40 -35.92 13.06 -41.02
N HIS A 41 -34.66 13.47 -41.13
CA HIS A 41 -34.10 14.67 -40.53
C HIS A 41 -33.98 15.86 -41.50
N GLY A 42 -34.53 15.75 -42.72
CA GLY A 42 -34.48 16.81 -43.73
C GLY A 42 -33.10 17.02 -44.38
N ASP A 43 -32.16 16.11 -44.18
CA ASP A 43 -30.83 16.13 -44.79
C ASP A 43 -30.82 15.33 -46.10
N ASN A 44 -30.60 16.03 -47.21
CA ASN A 44 -30.50 15.45 -48.55
C ASN A 44 -29.04 15.40 -49.07
N VAL A 45 -28.06 15.71 -48.23
CA VAL A 45 -26.64 15.70 -48.61
C VAL A 45 -26.06 14.29 -48.37
N PRO A 46 -25.43 13.66 -49.38
CA PRO A 46 -24.82 12.36 -49.18
C PRO A 46 -23.61 12.49 -48.22
N PRO A 47 -23.56 11.72 -47.11
CA PRO A 47 -22.51 11.83 -46.12
C PRO A 47 -21.18 11.30 -46.66
N VAL A 48 -20.08 11.81 -46.12
CA VAL A 48 -18.74 11.31 -46.42
C VAL A 48 -18.61 9.92 -45.79
N TYR A 49 -17.98 8.97 -46.49
CA TYR A 49 -17.69 7.66 -45.90
C TYR A 49 -16.22 7.29 -46.05
N LEU A 50 -15.69 6.67 -45.00
CA LEU A 50 -14.32 6.20 -44.88
C LEU A 50 -14.36 4.69 -44.60
N GLY A 51 -14.42 3.89 -45.67
CA GLY A 51 -14.34 2.43 -45.59
C GLY A 51 -12.89 1.94 -45.52
N PRO A 52 -12.63 0.62 -45.49
CA PRO A 52 -11.30 0.05 -45.32
C PRO A 52 -10.26 0.62 -46.30
N LYS A 53 -10.63 0.83 -47.56
CA LYS A 53 -9.76 1.43 -48.58
C LYS A 53 -9.40 2.89 -48.29
N GLN A 54 -10.33 3.68 -47.76
CA GLN A 54 -10.10 5.09 -47.43
C GLN A 54 -9.34 5.24 -46.11
N LEU A 55 -9.61 4.36 -45.14
CA LEU A 55 -8.92 4.36 -43.85
C LEU A 55 -7.45 3.93 -44.00
N ALA A 56 -7.16 2.98 -44.88
CA ALA A 56 -5.79 2.58 -45.21
C ALA A 56 -4.97 3.71 -45.87
N ASP A 57 -5.62 4.55 -46.69
CA ASP A 57 -4.97 5.69 -47.38
C ASP A 57 -5.34 7.05 -46.73
N LEU A 58 -5.69 7.03 -45.44
CA LEU A 58 -6.26 8.22 -44.79
C LEU A 58 -5.31 9.42 -44.86
N ALA A 59 -3.99 9.19 -44.76
CA ALA A 59 -2.96 10.22 -44.87
C ALA A 59 -3.08 11.05 -46.17
N ASN A 60 -3.33 10.41 -47.31
CA ASN A 60 -3.38 11.06 -48.63
C ASN A 60 -4.79 11.48 -49.08
N ILE A 61 -5.80 11.25 -48.24
CA ILE A 61 -7.20 11.56 -48.51
C ILE A 61 -7.66 12.78 -47.71
N ARG A 62 -8.26 13.76 -48.38
CA ARG A 62 -8.96 14.88 -47.75
C ARG A 62 -10.36 14.42 -47.37
N ILE A 63 -10.66 14.41 -46.06
CA ILE A 63 -11.95 13.92 -45.53
C ILE A 63 -12.94 15.04 -45.21
N ILE A 64 -12.46 16.27 -45.15
CA ILE A 64 -13.27 17.44 -44.83
C ILE A 64 -12.72 18.67 -45.57
N ASP A 65 -13.55 19.70 -45.70
CA ASP A 65 -13.12 20.97 -46.27
C ASP A 65 -12.30 21.81 -45.30
N GLU A 66 -11.33 22.55 -45.84
CA GLU A 66 -10.66 23.62 -45.10
C GLU A 66 -11.66 24.66 -44.58
N LYS A 67 -11.39 25.14 -43.36
CA LYS A 67 -12.17 26.13 -42.62
C LYS A 67 -13.58 25.67 -42.24
N ARG A 68 -13.89 24.38 -42.36
CA ARG A 68 -15.14 23.79 -41.86
C ARG A 68 -15.18 23.92 -40.35
N ARG A 69 -16.32 24.36 -39.78
CA ARG A 69 -16.41 24.60 -38.33
C ARG A 69 -16.98 23.44 -37.53
N PHE A 70 -17.90 22.67 -38.12
CA PHE A 70 -18.64 21.59 -37.47
C PHE A 70 -18.52 20.27 -38.22
N ALA A 71 -18.34 19.17 -37.50
CA ALA A 71 -18.31 17.82 -38.07
C ALA A 71 -18.93 16.79 -37.13
N ARG A 72 -19.50 15.74 -37.72
CA ARG A 72 -20.00 14.57 -36.99
C ARG A 72 -19.37 13.31 -37.54
N VAL A 73 -18.86 12.47 -36.65
CA VAL A 73 -18.26 11.18 -37.03
C VAL A 73 -19.09 10.06 -36.42
N TYR A 74 -19.58 9.15 -37.26
CA TYR A 74 -20.25 7.92 -36.87
C TYR A 74 -19.32 6.74 -37.10
N LEU A 75 -19.12 5.93 -36.07
CA LEU A 75 -18.47 4.63 -36.24
C LEU A 75 -19.46 3.64 -36.88
N ALA A 76 -19.00 2.95 -37.92
CA ALA A 76 -19.80 2.03 -38.71
C ALA A 76 -19.02 0.72 -38.94
N GLY A 77 -19.35 -0.31 -38.17
CA GLY A 77 -18.60 -1.57 -38.13
C GLY A 77 -17.31 -1.45 -37.33
N GLU A 78 -16.29 -2.23 -37.69
CA GLU A 78 -15.00 -2.23 -37.01
C GLU A 78 -14.10 -1.08 -37.49
N ILE A 79 -13.38 -0.46 -36.56
CA ILE A 79 -12.41 0.61 -36.83
C ILE A 79 -11.33 0.61 -35.74
N GLU A 80 -10.07 0.75 -36.13
CA GLU A 80 -8.98 0.78 -35.16
C GLU A 80 -8.93 2.14 -34.43
N PRO A 81 -8.65 2.20 -33.12
CA PRO A 81 -8.55 3.47 -32.38
C PRO A 81 -7.55 4.48 -32.99
N ILE A 82 -6.47 3.99 -33.61
CA ILE A 82 -5.50 4.85 -34.29
C ILE A 82 -6.10 5.57 -35.51
N GLN A 83 -7.06 4.95 -36.20
CA GLN A 83 -7.75 5.55 -37.34
C GLN A 83 -8.75 6.61 -36.87
N ILE A 84 -9.41 6.40 -35.72
CA ILE A 84 -10.26 7.40 -35.06
C ILE A 84 -9.43 8.65 -34.71
N ASN A 85 -8.25 8.44 -34.11
CA ASN A 85 -7.33 9.53 -33.79
C ASN A 85 -6.83 10.27 -35.04
N ALA A 86 -6.52 9.55 -36.12
CA ALA A 86 -6.11 10.16 -37.38
C ALA A 86 -7.25 10.95 -38.06
N ILE A 87 -8.50 10.53 -37.92
CA ILE A 87 -9.67 11.31 -38.35
C ILE A 87 -9.76 12.60 -37.53
N ALA A 88 -9.68 12.51 -36.19
CA ALA A 88 -9.68 13.69 -35.32
C ALA A 88 -8.55 14.67 -35.67
N GLU A 89 -7.35 14.17 -35.94
CA GLU A 89 -6.21 14.99 -36.40
C GLU A 89 -6.53 15.73 -37.70
N LYS A 90 -7.13 15.06 -38.69
CA LYS A 90 -7.55 15.72 -39.94
C LYS A 90 -8.63 16.77 -39.74
N LEU A 91 -9.59 16.53 -38.85
CA LEU A 91 -10.60 17.52 -38.50
C LEU A 91 -9.95 18.75 -37.84
N ALA A 92 -9.04 18.52 -36.89
CA ALA A 92 -8.33 19.57 -36.18
C ALA A 92 -7.50 20.44 -37.12
N LEU A 93 -6.69 19.81 -38.00
CA LEU A 93 -5.83 20.49 -38.98
C LEU A 93 -6.63 21.21 -40.08
N ALA A 94 -7.84 20.75 -40.39
CA ALA A 94 -8.73 21.43 -41.33
C ALA A 94 -9.47 22.64 -40.72
N GLY A 95 -9.36 22.85 -39.40
CA GLY A 95 -9.95 24.00 -38.69
C GLY A 95 -11.31 23.74 -38.04
N VAL A 96 -11.71 22.47 -37.87
CA VAL A 96 -12.98 22.09 -37.21
C VAL A 96 -12.94 22.44 -35.73
N GLN A 97 -13.85 23.30 -35.27
CA GLN A 97 -13.89 23.76 -33.89
C GLN A 97 -14.71 22.83 -33.00
N GLU A 98 -15.82 22.32 -33.54
CA GLU A 98 -16.75 21.46 -32.81
C GLU A 98 -16.98 20.18 -33.58
N ALA A 99 -16.69 19.04 -32.95
CA ALA A 99 -17.02 17.74 -33.50
C ALA A 99 -17.58 16.81 -32.43
N LYS A 100 -18.38 15.85 -32.89
CA LYS A 100 -18.96 14.80 -32.04
C LYS A 100 -18.68 13.43 -32.65
N LEU A 101 -18.25 12.49 -31.81
CA LEU A 101 -18.08 11.08 -32.18
C LEU A 101 -19.26 10.28 -31.64
N TYR A 102 -19.90 9.53 -32.53
CA TYR A 102 -21.02 8.65 -32.22
C TYR A 102 -20.58 7.19 -32.42
N LYS A 103 -20.90 6.30 -31.47
CA LYS A 103 -20.62 4.86 -31.54
C LYS A 103 -21.57 4.09 -32.48
N GLY A 104 -22.36 4.80 -33.27
CA GLY A 104 -23.35 4.27 -34.22
C GLY A 104 -24.47 5.27 -34.45
N ILE A 105 -25.35 5.01 -35.44
CA ILE A 105 -26.46 5.93 -35.78
C ILE A 105 -27.46 6.08 -34.62
N THR A 106 -27.62 5.04 -33.80
CA THR A 106 -28.55 5.01 -32.66
C THR A 106 -28.01 5.62 -31.37
N ASP A 107 -26.75 6.07 -31.37
CA ASP A 107 -26.09 6.62 -30.20
C ASP A 107 -26.72 7.97 -29.78
N ARG A 108 -27.10 8.06 -28.51
CA ARG A 108 -27.75 9.25 -27.91
C ARG A 108 -26.81 10.06 -27.03
N GLU A 109 -25.62 9.54 -26.70
CA GLU A 109 -24.65 10.16 -25.81
C GLU A 109 -23.28 10.27 -26.50
N PRO A 110 -23.17 11.09 -27.55
CA PRO A 110 -21.93 11.19 -28.33
C PRO A 110 -20.80 11.85 -27.53
N GLU A 111 -19.59 11.38 -27.76
CA GLU A 111 -18.38 11.97 -27.21
C GLU A 111 -18.12 13.34 -27.84
N ASN A 112 -17.88 14.35 -27.00
CA ASN A 112 -17.59 15.72 -27.45
C ASN A 112 -16.10 15.89 -27.70
N TRP A 113 -15.74 16.20 -28.95
CA TRP A 113 -14.35 16.36 -29.37
C TRP A 113 -13.84 17.80 -29.33
N ARG A 114 -14.60 18.78 -28.85
CA ARG A 114 -14.17 20.21 -28.83
C ARG A 114 -12.79 20.41 -28.18
N ASP A 115 -12.63 19.97 -26.94
CA ASP A 115 -11.37 20.15 -26.19
C ASP A 115 -10.27 19.23 -26.72
N TYR A 116 -10.65 18.08 -27.27
CA TYR A 116 -9.71 17.15 -27.91
C TYR A 116 -9.09 17.75 -29.18
N LEU A 117 -9.91 18.31 -30.08
CA LEU A 117 -9.43 18.97 -31.30
C LEU A 117 -8.61 20.23 -31.00
N GLN A 118 -8.96 20.97 -29.94
CA GLN A 118 -8.16 22.12 -29.50
C GLN A 118 -6.74 21.70 -29.10
N ARG A 119 -6.60 20.67 -28.26
CA ARG A 119 -5.29 20.14 -27.86
C ARG A 119 -4.45 19.71 -29.06
N ILE A 120 -5.05 19.04 -30.04
CA ILE A 120 -4.34 18.61 -31.26
C ILE A 120 -3.82 19.81 -32.06
N ARG A 121 -4.62 20.88 -32.22
CA ARG A 121 -4.16 22.11 -32.90
C ARG A 121 -2.99 22.76 -32.20
N GLU A 122 -3.07 22.89 -30.87
CA GLU A 122 -1.98 23.48 -30.08
C GLU A 122 -0.69 22.63 -30.12
N GLN A 123 -0.82 21.31 -30.27
CA GLN A 123 0.32 20.41 -30.51
C GLN A 123 0.87 20.57 -31.94
N ALA A 124 0.02 20.82 -32.93
CA ALA A 124 0.40 21.07 -34.33
C ALA A 124 1.22 22.35 -34.47
N GLU A 125 0.81 23.41 -33.79
CA GLU A 125 1.52 24.70 -33.75
C GLU A 125 2.90 24.58 -33.08
N ARG A 126 3.05 23.65 -32.12
CA ARG A 126 4.32 23.33 -31.45
C ARG A 126 5.21 22.35 -32.22
N GLY A 127 4.74 21.81 -33.36
CA GLY A 127 5.49 20.85 -34.18
C GLY A 127 5.55 19.42 -33.62
N GLU A 128 4.68 19.08 -32.66
CA GLU A 128 4.73 17.83 -31.89
C GLU A 128 3.74 16.75 -32.38
N VAL A 129 3.03 16.99 -33.48
CA VAL A 129 1.99 16.05 -33.95
C VAL A 129 2.62 14.84 -34.64
N SER A 130 2.29 13.65 -34.13
CA SER A 130 3.01 12.40 -34.43
C SER A 130 2.10 11.24 -34.89
N ALA A 131 0.77 11.38 -34.86
CA ALA A 131 -0.12 10.30 -35.29
C ALA A 131 0.02 9.98 -36.80
N MET A 132 0.19 10.99 -37.67
CA MET A 132 0.47 10.74 -39.10
C MET A 132 1.86 10.16 -39.41
N LYS A 133 2.89 10.42 -38.59
CA LYS A 133 4.22 9.81 -38.80
C LYS A 133 4.23 8.30 -38.50
N LEU A 134 3.31 7.83 -37.65
CA LEU A 134 3.12 6.41 -37.35
C LEU A 134 2.33 5.67 -38.45
N VAL A 135 1.40 6.34 -39.15
CA VAL A 135 0.66 5.74 -40.27
C VAL A 135 1.56 5.50 -41.49
N THR A 136 2.51 6.40 -41.76
CA THR A 136 3.39 6.29 -42.95
C THR A 136 4.53 5.28 -42.86
N LYS A 137 4.77 4.63 -41.71
CA LYS A 137 5.84 3.63 -41.60
C LYS A 137 5.39 2.17 -41.64
N ASN A 138 4.09 1.88 -41.74
CA ASN A 138 3.58 0.51 -41.54
C ASN A 138 2.43 0.05 -42.45
N SER A 139 2.21 0.63 -43.63
CA SER A 139 1.10 0.17 -44.50
C SER A 139 1.46 -0.33 -45.91
N ASP A 140 2.71 -0.26 -46.37
CA ASP A 140 3.09 -0.80 -47.70
C ASP A 140 4.17 -1.91 -47.64
N LEU A 141 4.50 -2.39 -46.45
CA LEU A 141 5.26 -3.63 -46.28
C LEU A 141 4.34 -4.64 -45.58
N PRO A 142 4.20 -5.88 -46.09
CA PRO A 142 3.51 -6.92 -45.34
C PRO A 142 4.16 -6.98 -43.95
N ARG A 143 3.36 -6.80 -42.89
CA ARG A 143 3.86 -7.05 -41.53
C ARG A 143 4.45 -8.46 -41.58
N PRO A 144 5.75 -8.63 -41.27
CA PRO A 144 6.35 -9.95 -41.33
C PRO A 144 5.50 -10.88 -40.47
N ALA A 145 5.26 -12.11 -40.96
CA ALA A 145 4.58 -13.09 -40.15
C ALA A 145 5.31 -13.22 -38.79
N LEU A 146 4.60 -13.57 -37.71
CA LEU A 146 5.15 -13.57 -36.35
C LEU A 146 6.50 -14.33 -36.21
N ASN A 147 6.70 -15.35 -37.04
CA ASN A 147 7.95 -16.12 -37.14
C ASN A 147 9.10 -15.41 -37.89
N GLN A 148 8.80 -14.43 -38.74
CA GLN A 148 9.75 -13.59 -39.48
C GLN A 148 10.11 -12.30 -38.73
N MET A 149 9.35 -11.93 -37.70
CA MET A 149 9.60 -10.74 -36.90
C MET A 149 10.94 -10.84 -36.14
N GLY A 150 11.55 -9.69 -35.84
CA GLY A 150 12.61 -9.59 -34.84
C GLY A 150 12.10 -9.81 -33.42
N ALA A 151 13.01 -10.01 -32.45
CA ALA A 151 12.63 -10.17 -31.05
C ALA A 151 11.92 -8.92 -30.48
N SER A 152 12.39 -7.72 -30.84
CA SER A 152 11.75 -6.45 -30.46
C SER A 152 10.34 -6.30 -31.04
N GLN A 153 10.15 -6.66 -32.31
CA GLN A 153 8.84 -6.61 -32.98
C GLN A 153 7.84 -7.58 -32.33
N ARG A 154 8.27 -8.81 -32.00
CA ARG A 154 7.44 -9.75 -31.23
C ARG A 154 7.14 -9.21 -29.82
N GLY A 155 8.11 -8.57 -29.20
CA GLY A 155 7.94 -7.90 -27.92
C GLY A 155 6.87 -6.81 -27.99
N GLU A 156 6.84 -5.99 -29.04
CA GLU A 156 5.77 -5.00 -29.26
C GLU A 156 4.40 -5.68 -29.46
N VAL A 157 4.32 -6.79 -30.20
CA VAL A 157 3.06 -7.55 -30.33
C VAL A 157 2.56 -8.04 -28.96
N LEU A 158 3.47 -8.53 -28.11
CA LEU A 158 3.11 -8.93 -26.75
C LEU A 158 2.68 -7.73 -25.90
N LEU A 159 3.35 -6.59 -26.03
CA LEU A 159 2.98 -5.36 -25.33
C LEU A 159 1.59 -4.86 -25.74
N GLU A 160 1.25 -4.92 -27.03
CA GLU A 160 -0.09 -4.60 -27.55
C GLU A 160 -1.15 -5.59 -27.06
N TYR A 161 -0.82 -6.88 -26.94
CA TYR A 161 -1.72 -7.88 -26.36
C TYR A 161 -2.16 -7.53 -24.93
N TYR A 162 -1.27 -6.89 -24.16
CA TYR A 162 -1.56 -6.34 -22.83
C TYR A 162 -2.05 -4.87 -22.87
N GLY A 163 -2.53 -4.37 -24.02
CA GLY A 163 -3.06 -3.00 -24.15
C GLY A 163 -2.03 -1.90 -23.86
N ARG A 164 -0.74 -2.19 -24.05
CA ARG A 164 0.40 -1.33 -23.64
C ARG A 164 0.36 -0.93 -22.17
N ALA A 165 -0.17 -1.81 -21.32
CA ALA A 165 -0.36 -1.60 -19.89
C ALA A 165 0.65 -2.40 -19.05
N LEU A 166 1.88 -2.57 -19.55
CA LEU A 166 2.98 -3.23 -18.84
C LEU A 166 4.02 -2.22 -18.35
N ALA A 167 4.59 -2.48 -17.17
CA ALA A 167 5.70 -1.74 -16.59
C ALA A 167 6.66 -2.69 -15.87
N ILE A 168 7.90 -2.26 -15.60
CA ILE A 168 8.92 -3.07 -14.91
C ILE A 168 9.27 -2.48 -13.55
N ASN A 169 9.40 -3.34 -12.55
CA ASN A 169 9.89 -2.96 -11.23
C ASN A 169 11.44 -2.94 -11.24
N ASP A 170 12.02 -1.77 -10.96
CA ASP A 170 13.48 -1.52 -11.04
C ASP A 170 14.32 -2.39 -10.09
N ASP A 171 13.82 -2.68 -8.88
CA ASP A 171 14.57 -3.45 -7.88
C ASP A 171 14.57 -4.96 -8.18
N SER A 172 13.56 -5.49 -8.88
CA SER A 172 13.31 -6.94 -9.00
C SER A 172 13.23 -7.49 -10.43
N ASP A 173 13.24 -6.62 -11.44
CA ASP A 173 13.02 -6.94 -12.87
C ASP A 173 11.69 -7.68 -13.17
N VAL A 174 10.74 -7.62 -12.24
CA VAL A 174 9.41 -8.21 -12.39
C VAL A 174 8.53 -7.26 -13.17
N VAL A 175 7.92 -7.78 -14.25
CA VAL A 175 6.94 -7.05 -15.05
C VAL A 175 5.60 -7.04 -14.32
N HIS A 176 4.90 -5.91 -14.37
CA HIS A 176 3.56 -5.76 -13.84
C HIS A 176 2.59 -5.35 -14.95
N HIS A 177 1.36 -5.82 -14.88
CA HIS A 177 0.27 -5.47 -15.78
C HIS A 177 -0.79 -4.66 -15.03
N TYR A 178 -1.19 -3.53 -15.61
CA TYR A 178 -2.27 -2.72 -15.08
C TYR A 178 -3.63 -3.25 -15.54
N ASN A 179 -4.43 -3.78 -14.61
CA ASN A 179 -5.71 -4.41 -14.90
C ASN A 179 -6.90 -3.42 -14.99
N GLY A 180 -6.64 -2.11 -14.93
CA GLY A 180 -7.66 -1.06 -14.85
C GLY A 180 -7.89 -0.52 -13.42
N ILE A 181 -7.41 -1.22 -12.40
CA ILE A 181 -7.54 -0.85 -10.98
C ILE A 181 -6.14 -0.75 -10.36
N VAL A 182 -5.34 -1.82 -10.48
CA VAL A 182 -4.01 -1.99 -9.87
C VAL A 182 -3.00 -2.60 -10.84
N TRP A 183 -1.72 -2.52 -10.47
CA TRP A 183 -0.60 -3.18 -11.14
C TRP A 183 -0.30 -4.53 -10.51
N GLU A 184 -0.56 -5.61 -11.23
CA GLU A 184 -0.35 -6.98 -10.77
C GLU A 184 0.94 -7.58 -11.35
N PRO A 185 1.75 -8.31 -10.56
CA PRO A 185 2.96 -8.94 -11.07
C PRO A 185 2.64 -10.03 -12.09
N VAL A 186 3.35 -10.04 -13.21
CA VAL A 186 3.28 -11.06 -14.26
C VAL A 186 4.64 -11.73 -14.39
N SER A 187 4.67 -13.04 -14.20
CA SER A 187 5.90 -13.80 -14.31
C SER A 187 6.37 -13.94 -15.76
N ASP A 188 7.67 -14.09 -15.97
CA ASP A 188 8.25 -14.37 -17.31
C ASP A 188 7.61 -15.59 -17.96
N LYS A 189 7.25 -16.60 -17.16
CA LYS A 189 6.58 -17.81 -17.66
C LYS A 189 5.17 -17.50 -18.17
N GLU A 190 4.43 -16.60 -17.52
CA GLU A 190 3.11 -16.16 -17.99
C GLU A 190 3.24 -15.30 -19.24
N LEU A 191 4.18 -14.36 -19.29
CA LEU A 191 4.47 -13.59 -20.51
C LEU A 191 4.82 -14.50 -21.69
N GLN A 192 5.65 -15.52 -21.45
CA GLN A 192 6.01 -16.52 -22.46
C GLN A 192 4.79 -17.35 -22.90
N ARG A 193 3.88 -17.71 -21.99
CA ARG A 193 2.62 -18.39 -22.32
C ARG A 193 1.70 -17.51 -23.15
N SER A 194 1.56 -16.24 -22.80
CA SER A 194 0.80 -15.27 -23.59
C SER A 194 1.38 -15.12 -24.99
N MET A 195 2.70 -15.02 -25.11
CA MET A 195 3.37 -14.99 -26.42
C MET A 195 3.12 -16.28 -27.22
N ALA A 196 3.22 -17.46 -26.60
CA ALA A 196 2.91 -18.72 -27.26
C ALA A 196 1.47 -18.76 -27.77
N LYS A 197 0.52 -18.26 -26.95
CA LYS A 197 -0.89 -18.16 -27.33
C LYS A 197 -1.09 -17.25 -28.55
N ILE A 198 -0.40 -16.11 -28.63
CA ILE A 198 -0.44 -15.21 -29.80
C ILE A 198 0.02 -15.96 -31.07
N PHE A 199 1.07 -16.77 -30.99
CA PHE A 199 1.51 -17.59 -32.13
C PHE A 199 0.48 -18.67 -32.53
N ILE A 200 -0.10 -19.36 -31.54
CA ILE A 200 -1.12 -20.41 -31.77
C ILE A 200 -2.37 -19.81 -32.40
N ASP A 201 -2.87 -18.70 -31.86
CA ASP A 201 -4.07 -18.02 -32.34
C ASP A 201 -3.85 -17.44 -33.76
N ALA A 202 -2.60 -17.14 -34.12
CA ALA A 202 -2.20 -16.75 -35.47
C ALA A 202 -1.91 -17.92 -36.41
N GLU A 203 -2.05 -19.18 -35.95
CA GLU A 203 -1.71 -20.41 -36.68
C GLU A 203 -0.26 -20.45 -37.20
N ILE A 204 0.68 -19.83 -36.48
CA ILE A 204 2.09 -19.74 -36.84
C ILE A 204 2.94 -20.59 -35.90
N SER A 205 3.86 -21.37 -36.46
CA SER A 205 4.82 -22.14 -35.66
C SER A 205 5.77 -21.23 -34.88
N TYR A 206 6.13 -21.64 -33.66
CA TYR A 206 7.03 -20.91 -32.78
C TYR A 206 8.12 -21.81 -32.22
N SER A 207 9.21 -21.18 -31.77
CA SER A 207 10.26 -21.85 -31.01
C SER A 207 10.37 -21.25 -29.61
N GLN A 208 10.90 -22.03 -28.68
CA GLN A 208 11.14 -21.56 -27.31
C GLN A 208 12.02 -20.30 -27.28
N ASN A 209 13.07 -20.25 -28.11
CA ASN A 209 13.96 -19.08 -28.20
C ASN A 209 13.23 -17.84 -28.74
N ALA A 210 12.38 -18.00 -29.76
CA ALA A 210 11.62 -16.88 -30.30
C ALA A 210 10.69 -16.24 -29.26
N ILE A 211 10.05 -17.07 -28.43
CA ILE A 211 9.20 -16.63 -27.31
C ILE A 211 10.05 -15.98 -26.20
N LYS A 212 11.12 -16.66 -25.76
CA LYS A 212 11.99 -16.18 -24.69
C LYS A 212 12.57 -14.80 -25.03
N PHE A 213 13.16 -14.66 -26.21
CA PHE A 213 13.77 -13.39 -26.63
C PHE A 213 12.75 -12.29 -26.88
N ALA A 214 11.51 -12.60 -27.25
CA ALA A 214 10.45 -11.60 -27.34
C ALA A 214 10.18 -10.96 -25.96
N VAL A 215 10.05 -11.79 -24.91
CA VAL A 215 9.85 -11.32 -23.54
C VAL A 215 11.07 -10.53 -23.03
N GLU A 216 12.27 -11.09 -23.16
CA GLU A 216 13.50 -10.44 -22.70
C GLU A 216 13.74 -9.09 -23.39
N THR A 217 13.50 -9.01 -24.70
CA THR A 217 13.68 -7.76 -25.45
C THR A 217 12.61 -6.72 -25.11
N MET A 218 11.35 -7.15 -24.92
CA MET A 218 10.25 -6.26 -24.51
C MET A 218 10.55 -5.60 -23.16
N LYS A 219 11.09 -6.34 -22.19
CA LYS A 219 11.43 -5.80 -20.87
C LYS A 219 12.35 -4.57 -20.95
N LEU A 220 13.27 -4.54 -21.90
CA LEU A 220 14.22 -3.43 -22.09
C LEU A 220 13.54 -2.11 -22.50
N SER A 221 12.32 -2.16 -23.06
CA SER A 221 11.57 -0.98 -23.49
C SER A 221 10.40 -0.61 -22.58
N LEU A 222 10.13 -1.41 -21.54
CA LEU A 222 9.03 -1.12 -20.61
C LEU A 222 9.33 0.13 -19.77
N PRO A 223 8.31 0.95 -19.47
CA PRO A 223 8.47 2.01 -18.49
C PRO A 223 8.76 1.41 -17.11
N VAL A 224 9.64 2.06 -16.36
CA VAL A 224 9.87 1.73 -14.96
C VAL A 224 8.66 2.18 -14.14
N MET A 225 8.22 1.34 -13.21
CA MET A 225 7.13 1.68 -12.30
C MET A 225 7.49 2.90 -11.44
N GLY A 226 6.54 3.82 -11.31
CA GLY A 226 6.63 4.90 -10.33
C GLY A 226 6.30 4.42 -8.91
N GLY A 227 6.48 5.31 -7.93
CA GLY A 227 6.06 5.05 -6.56
C GLY A 227 4.58 5.36 -6.38
N ALA A 228 3.83 4.45 -5.76
CA ALA A 228 2.47 4.73 -5.35
C ALA A 228 2.43 5.86 -4.30
N ASP A 229 1.58 6.86 -4.51
CA ASP A 229 1.37 7.90 -3.49
C ASP A 229 0.69 7.26 -2.28
N ARG A 230 1.31 7.44 -1.11
CA ARG A 230 0.88 6.84 0.16
C ARG A 230 -0.47 7.38 0.62
N ASN A 231 -0.91 8.53 0.11
CA ASN A 231 -2.20 9.11 0.47
C ASN A 231 -3.35 8.55 -0.36
N LEU A 232 -3.10 7.63 -1.28
CA LEU A 232 -4.13 7.02 -2.10
C LEU A 232 -4.52 5.65 -1.54
N ILE A 233 -5.83 5.45 -1.36
CA ILE A 233 -6.41 4.15 -1.03
C ILE A 233 -7.26 3.71 -2.23
N GLY A 234 -6.88 2.59 -2.85
CA GLY A 234 -7.66 1.98 -3.91
C GLY A 234 -8.87 1.22 -3.37
N PHE A 235 -10.00 1.34 -4.06
CA PHE A 235 -11.23 0.58 -3.91
C PHE A 235 -11.62 -0.02 -5.26
N SER A 236 -12.57 -0.95 -5.30
CA SER A 236 -12.94 -1.61 -6.57
C SER A 236 -13.59 -0.68 -7.60
N ASN A 237 -14.07 0.47 -7.16
CA ASN A 237 -14.74 1.49 -7.99
C ASN A 237 -13.98 2.82 -8.10
N GLY A 238 -12.74 2.92 -7.61
CA GLY A 238 -11.95 4.14 -7.69
C GLY A 238 -10.89 4.29 -6.61
N VAL A 239 -10.41 5.51 -6.42
CA VAL A 239 -9.30 5.85 -5.52
C VAL A 239 -9.71 7.00 -4.62
N PHE A 240 -9.50 6.84 -3.31
CA PHE A 240 -9.68 7.88 -2.32
C PHE A 240 -8.34 8.54 -1.97
N ASP A 241 -8.25 9.87 -2.14
CA ASP A 241 -7.10 10.66 -1.67
C ASP A 241 -7.37 11.13 -0.23
N ILE A 242 -6.64 10.57 0.74
CA ILE A 242 -6.76 10.86 2.17
C ILE A 242 -6.44 12.33 2.47
N ARG A 243 -5.54 12.97 1.71
CA ARG A 243 -5.15 14.37 1.95
C ARG A 243 -6.27 15.33 1.57
N THR A 244 -6.95 15.07 0.45
CA THR A 244 -7.99 15.97 -0.04
C THR A 244 -9.40 15.54 0.37
N GLY A 245 -9.57 14.29 0.82
CA GLY A 245 -10.87 13.68 1.08
C GLY A 245 -11.69 13.39 -0.19
N ASN A 246 -11.06 13.39 -1.37
CA ASN A 246 -11.75 13.25 -2.65
C ASN A 246 -11.68 11.81 -3.16
N PHE A 247 -12.80 11.34 -3.71
CA PHE A 247 -12.87 10.07 -4.41
C PHE A 247 -12.92 10.31 -5.92
N ARG A 248 -12.12 9.57 -6.69
CA ARG A 248 -12.02 9.70 -8.16
C ARG A 248 -11.82 8.35 -8.84
N GLU A 249 -11.96 8.33 -10.16
CA GLU A 249 -11.65 7.15 -10.98
C GLU A 249 -10.18 6.74 -10.88
N HIS A 250 -9.92 5.47 -11.21
CA HIS A 250 -8.57 4.91 -11.26
C HIS A 250 -7.69 5.59 -12.29
N ASN A 251 -6.41 5.71 -11.96
CA ASN A 251 -5.39 6.18 -12.89
C ASN A 251 -4.16 5.27 -12.79
N LYS A 252 -3.72 4.72 -13.92
CA LYS A 252 -2.53 3.86 -13.98
C LYS A 252 -1.26 4.53 -13.43
N ASN A 253 -1.19 5.86 -13.50
CA ASN A 253 -0.05 6.64 -13.00
C ASN A 253 -0.05 6.79 -11.46
N ASP A 254 -1.07 6.27 -10.77
CA ASP A 254 -1.09 6.18 -9.31
C ASP A 254 -0.23 5.03 -8.78
N TRP A 255 0.16 4.10 -9.65
CA TRP A 255 1.01 2.95 -9.34
C TRP A 255 0.50 2.07 -8.19
N LEU A 256 -0.80 2.08 -7.94
CA LEU A 256 -1.43 1.24 -6.92
C LEU A 256 -1.14 -0.22 -7.24
N LEU A 257 -0.54 -0.93 -6.28
CA LEU A 257 -0.36 -2.37 -6.34
C LEU A 257 -1.59 -3.11 -5.81
N ASN A 258 -2.36 -2.43 -4.95
CA ASN A 258 -3.38 -3.02 -4.11
C ASN A 258 -4.62 -2.10 -4.07
N ALA A 259 -5.81 -2.70 -4.04
CA ALA A 259 -7.08 -2.03 -3.84
C ALA A 259 -8.01 -2.91 -3.00
N SER A 260 -8.88 -2.30 -2.20
CA SER A 260 -9.96 -3.00 -1.51
C SER A 260 -10.97 -3.53 -2.53
N GLU A 261 -11.46 -4.75 -2.34
CA GLU A 261 -12.53 -5.32 -3.16
C GLU A 261 -13.87 -4.60 -2.91
N LEU A 262 -14.02 -3.95 -1.76
CA LEU A 262 -15.22 -3.18 -1.45
C LEU A 262 -15.27 -1.88 -2.25
N PRO A 263 -16.46 -1.50 -2.77
CA PRO A 263 -16.63 -0.20 -3.36
C PRO A 263 -16.68 0.87 -2.27
N PHE A 264 -16.10 2.04 -2.55
CA PHE A 264 -16.29 3.23 -1.73
C PHE A 264 -17.61 3.91 -2.08
N SER A 265 -18.41 4.25 -1.07
CA SER A 265 -19.65 5.00 -1.20
C SER A 265 -19.70 6.15 -0.20
N PRO A 266 -20.48 7.22 -0.44
CA PRO A 266 -20.76 8.24 0.56
C PRO A 266 -21.45 7.66 1.81
N PRO A 267 -21.31 8.31 2.99
CA PRO A 267 -22.01 7.90 4.21
C PRO A 267 -23.52 8.16 4.11
N GLU A 268 -24.30 7.32 4.79
CA GLU A 268 -25.74 7.57 4.99
C GLU A 268 -25.98 8.74 5.97
N GLU A 269 -27.16 9.35 5.91
CA GLU A 269 -27.51 10.45 6.81
C GLU A 269 -27.57 9.96 8.27
N GLY A 270 -26.79 10.59 9.16
CA GLY A 270 -26.70 10.18 10.56
C GLY A 270 -25.93 8.86 10.78
N GLU A 271 -25.12 8.43 9.82
CA GLU A 271 -24.30 7.22 9.94
C GLU A 271 -23.36 7.29 11.16
N THR A 272 -23.44 6.28 12.02
CA THR A 272 -22.51 6.10 13.14
C THR A 272 -22.13 4.63 13.29
N LEU A 273 -20.99 4.34 13.93
CA LEU A 273 -20.61 2.96 14.23
C LEU A 273 -21.67 2.24 15.06
N ALA A 274 -22.25 2.90 16.06
CA ALA A 274 -23.22 2.26 16.96
C ALA A 274 -24.51 1.81 16.24
N THR A 275 -24.94 2.57 15.22
CA THR A 275 -26.21 2.32 14.52
C THR A 275 -26.04 1.56 13.21
N HIS A 276 -24.95 1.77 12.47
CA HIS A 276 -24.73 1.21 11.13
C HIS A 276 -23.58 0.19 11.08
N ALA A 277 -22.80 0.05 12.15
CA ALA A 277 -21.82 -1.03 12.34
C ALA A 277 -21.92 -1.65 13.75
N PRO A 278 -23.12 -2.09 14.18
CA PRO A 278 -23.37 -2.49 15.57
C PRO A 278 -22.52 -3.68 16.05
N ASN A 279 -22.16 -4.62 15.16
CA ASN A 279 -21.34 -5.77 15.53
C ASN A 279 -19.87 -5.35 15.76
N PHE A 280 -19.32 -4.52 14.87
CA PHE A 280 -18.01 -3.91 15.04
C PHE A 280 -17.98 -3.05 16.31
N TRP A 281 -19.00 -2.22 16.51
CA TRP A 281 -19.12 -1.36 17.69
C TRP A 281 -19.14 -2.17 18.99
N LYS A 282 -19.95 -3.23 19.05
CA LYS A 282 -20.02 -4.14 20.21
C LYS A 282 -18.67 -4.79 20.49
N TRP A 283 -18.00 -5.30 19.45
CA TRP A 283 -16.66 -5.87 19.57
C TRP A 283 -15.66 -4.84 20.11
N LEU A 284 -15.59 -3.65 19.51
CA LEU A 284 -14.67 -2.59 19.90
C LEU A 284 -14.86 -2.22 21.37
N ARG A 285 -16.10 -1.95 21.79
CA ARG A 285 -16.43 -1.57 23.17
C ARG A 285 -16.04 -2.66 24.18
N ARG A 286 -16.32 -3.93 23.87
CA ARG A 286 -15.94 -5.06 24.74
C ARG A 286 -14.42 -5.24 24.81
N SER A 287 -13.71 -5.23 23.68
CA SER A 287 -12.25 -5.44 23.62
C SER A 287 -11.45 -4.37 24.38
N VAL A 288 -12.04 -3.20 24.60
CA VAL A 288 -11.44 -2.10 25.36
C VAL A 288 -12.06 -1.89 26.75
N ALA A 289 -12.89 -2.81 27.23
CA ALA A 289 -13.61 -2.70 28.51
C ALA A 289 -14.34 -1.34 28.66
N ASP A 290 -15.05 -0.93 27.60
CA ASP A 290 -15.80 0.33 27.52
C ASP A 290 -14.97 1.62 27.68
N ASN A 291 -13.63 1.53 27.68
CA ASN A 291 -12.74 2.67 27.75
C ASN A 291 -12.70 3.44 26.42
N ALA A 292 -13.30 4.63 26.40
CA ALA A 292 -13.38 5.47 25.20
C ALA A 292 -12.01 5.88 24.65
N ARG A 293 -11.03 6.22 25.50
CA ARG A 293 -9.68 6.61 25.05
C ARG A 293 -8.96 5.44 24.38
N LYS A 294 -9.13 4.22 24.92
CA LYS A 294 -8.56 3.02 24.33
C LYS A 294 -9.28 2.64 23.02
N ALA A 295 -10.60 2.86 22.93
CA ALA A 295 -11.34 2.72 21.68
C ALA A 295 -10.76 3.59 20.56
N ASP A 296 -10.53 4.89 20.83
CA ASP A 296 -9.92 5.81 19.86
C ASP A 296 -8.53 5.35 19.40
N ARG A 297 -7.74 4.78 20.31
CA ARG A 297 -6.40 4.26 19.99
C ARG A 297 -6.46 2.98 19.16
N VAL A 298 -7.44 2.10 19.42
CA VAL A 298 -7.69 0.93 18.55
C VAL A 298 -8.14 1.39 17.17
N LEU A 299 -9.04 2.37 17.06
CA LEU A 299 -9.42 2.95 15.78
C LEU A 299 -8.22 3.55 15.04
N ALA A 300 -7.32 4.26 15.74
CA ALA A 300 -6.08 4.76 15.15
C ALA A 300 -5.16 3.64 14.62
N ALA A 301 -5.13 2.49 15.29
CA ALA A 301 -4.39 1.32 14.84
C ALA A 301 -5.01 0.69 13.58
N LEU A 302 -6.34 0.60 13.52
CA LEU A 302 -7.05 0.15 12.32
C LEU A 302 -6.85 1.12 11.15
N PHE A 303 -6.84 2.42 11.40
CA PHE A 303 -6.52 3.44 10.39
C PHE A 303 -5.09 3.29 9.87
N MET A 304 -4.11 3.04 10.75
CA MET A 304 -2.73 2.78 10.35
C MET A 304 -2.64 1.62 9.35
N VAL A 305 -3.42 0.55 9.56
CA VAL A 305 -3.50 -0.60 8.64
C VAL A 305 -4.18 -0.21 7.33
N LEU A 306 -5.38 0.40 7.39
CA LEU A 306 -6.15 0.82 6.20
C LEU A 306 -5.34 1.76 5.28
N ALA A 307 -4.69 2.75 5.86
CA ALA A 307 -3.88 3.72 5.13
C ALA A 307 -2.44 3.25 4.86
N ASN A 308 -2.10 2.00 5.20
CA ASN A 308 -0.75 1.42 5.11
C ASN A 308 0.36 2.38 5.60
N ARG A 309 0.21 2.91 6.82
CA ARG A 309 1.16 3.87 7.44
C ARG A 309 2.35 3.18 8.09
N TYR A 310 3.02 2.30 7.32
CA TYR A 310 4.27 1.64 7.74
C TYR A 310 5.39 2.63 8.05
N ASP A 311 5.32 3.83 7.47
CA ASP A 311 6.32 4.89 7.58
C ASP A 311 6.29 5.69 8.89
N TRP A 312 5.29 5.45 9.74
CA TRP A 312 5.27 5.99 11.10
C TRP A 312 6.33 5.39 12.02
N GLN A 313 7.04 4.37 11.55
CA GLN A 313 8.00 3.58 12.32
C GLN A 313 7.35 2.95 13.54
N LEU A 314 6.16 2.40 13.36
CA LEU A 314 5.42 1.69 14.39
C LEU A 314 5.09 0.26 13.92
N PHE A 315 4.88 -0.64 14.87
CA PHE A 315 4.19 -1.90 14.68
C PHE A 315 3.20 -2.12 15.82
N LEU A 316 2.17 -2.89 15.55
CA LEU A 316 1.09 -3.18 16.46
C LEU A 316 1.34 -4.53 17.14
N GLU A 317 1.08 -4.60 18.43
CA GLU A 317 1.05 -5.85 19.17
C GLU A 317 -0.20 -5.94 20.02
N VAL A 318 -0.92 -7.05 19.88
CA VAL A 318 -2.15 -7.31 20.61
C VAL A 318 -1.92 -8.51 21.52
N THR A 319 -2.09 -8.31 22.83
CA THR A 319 -1.93 -9.32 23.87
C THR A 319 -3.25 -9.62 24.59
N GLY A 320 -3.30 -10.71 25.34
CA GLY A 320 -4.44 -11.04 26.20
C GLY A 320 -4.81 -12.53 26.17
N PRO A 321 -5.75 -12.97 27.04
CA PRO A 321 -6.18 -14.37 27.10
C PRO A 321 -6.93 -14.85 25.85
N GLY A 322 -7.08 -16.18 25.72
CA GLY A 322 -7.91 -16.77 24.66
C GLY A 322 -9.36 -16.29 24.75
N GLY A 323 -9.97 -16.00 23.60
CA GLY A 323 -11.37 -15.54 23.54
C GLY A 323 -11.60 -14.06 23.87
N SER A 324 -10.56 -13.22 23.91
CA SER A 324 -10.70 -11.77 24.19
C SER A 324 -10.91 -10.87 22.97
N GLY A 325 -11.12 -11.46 21.79
CA GLY A 325 -11.36 -10.71 20.55
C GLY A 325 -10.11 -10.30 19.77
N LYS A 326 -8.92 -10.78 20.14
CA LYS A 326 -7.66 -10.51 19.42
C LYS A 326 -7.69 -11.03 17.98
N SER A 327 -8.19 -12.25 17.78
CA SER A 327 -8.32 -12.84 16.44
C SER A 327 -9.31 -12.05 15.59
N VAL A 328 -10.38 -11.50 16.18
CA VAL A 328 -11.32 -10.62 15.48
C VAL A 328 -10.61 -9.31 15.04
N MET A 329 -9.73 -8.74 15.87
CA MET A 329 -8.89 -7.61 15.44
C MET A 329 -8.03 -7.96 14.22
N ALA A 330 -7.39 -9.14 14.24
CA ALA A 330 -6.57 -9.61 13.13
C ALA A 330 -7.38 -9.73 11.84
N GLU A 331 -8.57 -10.33 11.91
CA GLU A 331 -9.49 -10.44 10.77
C GLU A 331 -9.93 -9.06 10.25
N ILE A 332 -10.26 -8.11 11.14
CA ILE A 332 -10.58 -6.74 10.74
C ILE A 332 -9.40 -6.08 10.01
N CYS A 333 -8.19 -6.21 10.53
CA CYS A 333 -6.98 -5.71 9.87
C CYS A 333 -6.77 -6.37 8.49
N THR A 334 -6.95 -7.68 8.38
CA THR A 334 -6.89 -8.42 7.11
C THR A 334 -7.90 -7.89 6.11
N MET A 335 -9.14 -7.63 6.53
CA MET A 335 -10.16 -7.09 5.65
C MET A 335 -9.86 -5.65 5.22
N LEU A 336 -9.36 -4.80 6.14
CA LEU A 336 -8.96 -3.42 5.83
C LEU A 336 -7.78 -3.34 4.85
N ALA A 337 -6.78 -4.21 5.01
CA ALA A 337 -5.64 -4.30 4.09
C ALA A 337 -6.00 -5.01 2.76
N GLY A 338 -7.01 -5.88 2.80
CA GLY A 338 -7.37 -6.82 1.75
C GLY A 338 -6.74 -8.20 1.99
N LYS A 339 -7.54 -9.27 1.81
CA LYS A 339 -7.11 -10.67 2.02
C LYS A 339 -5.91 -11.04 1.14
N ALA A 340 -5.89 -10.59 -0.11
CA ALA A 340 -4.77 -10.81 -1.03
C ALA A 340 -3.49 -10.03 -0.66
N ASN A 341 -3.60 -8.98 0.16
CA ASN A 341 -2.49 -8.09 0.55
C ASN A 341 -2.02 -8.31 1.98
N THR A 342 -2.49 -9.39 2.60
CA THR A 342 -2.11 -9.81 3.94
C THR A 342 -1.34 -11.12 3.89
N VAL A 343 -0.25 -11.21 4.66
CA VAL A 343 0.52 -12.44 4.81
C VAL A 343 0.71 -12.78 6.28
N SER A 344 0.60 -14.07 6.60
CA SER A 344 0.98 -14.61 7.90
C SER A 344 2.45 -15.01 7.87
N ALA A 345 3.24 -14.49 8.81
CA ALA A 345 4.69 -14.72 8.84
C ALA A 345 5.20 -14.93 10.26
N SER A 346 6.31 -15.65 10.38
CA SER A 346 7.04 -15.80 11.65
C SER A 346 8.07 -14.68 11.82
N MET A 347 8.64 -14.52 13.02
CA MET A 347 9.77 -13.60 13.22
C MET A 347 10.96 -13.95 12.33
N LYS A 348 11.18 -15.24 12.06
CA LYS A 348 12.28 -15.69 11.22
C LYS A 348 12.14 -15.15 9.79
N ALA A 349 10.92 -15.03 9.29
CA ALA A 349 10.65 -14.39 8.00
C ALA A 349 10.97 -12.88 7.99
N LEU A 350 10.97 -12.22 9.15
CA LEU A 350 11.41 -10.82 9.23
C LEU A 350 12.92 -10.68 9.39
N GLU A 351 13.59 -11.65 10.01
CA GLU A 351 15.03 -11.59 10.32
C GLU A 351 15.92 -12.19 9.22
N ASP A 352 15.50 -13.29 8.59
CA ASP A 352 16.28 -14.03 7.60
C ASP A 352 15.98 -13.57 6.16
N ALA A 353 17.01 -13.24 5.37
CA ALA A 353 16.84 -12.70 4.02
C ALA A 353 16.13 -13.67 3.06
N ARG A 354 16.26 -14.99 3.27
CA ARG A 354 15.65 -16.01 2.41
C ARG A 354 14.17 -16.17 2.71
N GLU A 355 13.80 -16.25 3.98
CA GLU A 355 12.40 -16.29 4.39
C GLU A 355 11.69 -14.94 4.19
N ARG A 356 12.42 -13.82 4.23
CA ARG A 356 11.87 -12.48 3.95
C ARG A 356 11.29 -12.34 2.54
N ALA A 357 11.69 -13.19 1.60
CA ALA A 357 11.04 -13.26 0.29
C ALA A 357 9.53 -13.54 0.37
N LEU A 358 9.04 -14.17 1.45
CA LEU A 358 7.62 -14.48 1.66
C LEU A 358 6.75 -13.25 1.97
N VAL A 359 7.35 -12.16 2.47
CA VAL A 359 6.59 -10.98 2.91
C VAL A 359 6.65 -9.82 1.92
N VAL A 360 7.41 -9.95 0.83
CA VAL A 360 7.51 -8.92 -0.21
C VAL A 360 6.18 -8.80 -0.97
N GLY A 361 5.70 -7.58 -1.18
CA GLY A 361 4.47 -7.27 -1.92
C GLY A 361 3.21 -7.13 -1.06
N TYR A 362 3.27 -7.53 0.21
CA TYR A 362 2.14 -7.42 1.14
C TYR A 362 2.14 -6.07 1.87
N SER A 363 0.96 -5.52 2.18
CA SER A 363 0.80 -4.29 2.97
C SER A 363 0.54 -4.54 4.45
N LEU A 364 0.15 -5.77 4.80
CA LEU A 364 -0.03 -6.21 6.18
C LEU A 364 0.69 -7.53 6.41
N ILE A 365 1.53 -7.56 7.45
CA ILE A 365 2.16 -8.78 7.95
C ILE A 365 1.55 -9.11 9.31
N ILE A 366 0.87 -10.24 9.41
CA ILE A 366 0.34 -10.75 10.67
C ILE A 366 1.31 -11.80 11.22
N MET A 367 1.61 -11.68 12.51
CA MET A 367 2.47 -12.62 13.24
C MET A 367 1.65 -13.27 14.35
N PRO A 368 0.95 -14.38 14.07
CA PRO A 368 0.08 -15.03 15.03
C PRO A 368 0.84 -15.98 15.97
N ASP A 369 0.35 -16.07 17.21
CA ASP A 369 0.70 -17.10 18.21
C ASP A 369 2.19 -17.45 18.25
N MET A 370 3.02 -16.42 18.37
CA MET A 370 4.44 -16.63 18.46
C MET A 370 4.79 -17.28 19.79
N THR A 371 5.60 -18.34 19.74
CA THR A 371 6.37 -18.75 20.91
C THR A 371 7.25 -17.57 21.36
N ARG A 372 7.52 -17.45 22.67
CA ARG A 372 8.31 -16.34 23.24
C ARG A 372 9.54 -16.06 22.38
N TYR A 373 9.50 -14.98 21.62
CA TYR A 373 10.67 -14.52 20.87
C TYR A 373 11.68 -13.93 21.84
N ALA A 374 12.96 -14.18 21.58
CA ALA A 374 14.09 -13.57 22.25
C ALA A 374 15.18 -13.28 21.22
N GLY A 375 15.29 -12.02 20.82
CA GLY A 375 16.31 -11.54 19.89
C GLY A 375 16.36 -10.01 19.89
N ASP A 376 17.24 -9.40 19.10
CA ASP A 376 17.40 -7.94 19.04
C ASP A 376 16.37 -7.24 18.15
N GLY A 377 15.61 -8.01 17.35
CA GLY A 377 14.59 -7.48 16.45
C GLY A 377 15.15 -6.63 15.31
N ALA A 378 16.37 -6.91 14.84
CA ALA A 378 17.01 -6.13 13.78
C ALA A 378 16.16 -6.07 12.50
N GLY A 379 15.60 -7.20 12.07
CA GLY A 379 14.75 -7.33 10.90
C GLY A 379 13.44 -6.55 10.99
N ILE A 380 12.69 -6.72 12.09
CA ILE A 380 11.45 -5.95 12.29
C ILE A 380 11.73 -4.44 12.39
N LYS A 381 12.86 -4.05 12.99
CA LYS A 381 13.30 -2.65 13.09
C LYS A 381 13.62 -2.04 11.73
N ALA A 382 14.25 -2.80 10.83
CA ALA A 382 14.58 -2.37 9.48
C ALA A 382 13.30 -2.22 8.63
N ILE A 383 12.40 -3.21 8.68
CA ILE A 383 11.13 -3.20 7.95
C ILE A 383 10.25 -2.03 8.40
N THR A 384 9.98 -1.93 9.71
CA THR A 384 9.21 -0.81 10.26
C THR A 384 9.93 0.54 10.12
N GLY A 385 11.26 0.54 10.01
CA GLY A 385 12.06 1.74 9.74
C GLY A 385 11.95 2.24 8.29
N GLY A 386 11.48 1.42 7.36
CA GLY A 386 11.50 1.72 5.92
C GLY A 386 12.87 1.55 5.26
N ASP A 387 13.78 0.81 5.90
CA ASP A 387 15.12 0.54 5.38
C ASP A 387 15.06 -0.45 4.20
N LYS A 388 16.02 -0.35 3.27
CA LYS A 388 16.21 -1.42 2.29
C LYS A 388 16.74 -2.65 3.01
N VAL A 389 16.11 -3.79 2.78
CA VAL A 389 16.42 -5.07 3.38
C VAL A 389 16.85 -6.06 2.30
N ALA A 390 17.75 -6.98 2.64
CA ALA A 390 18.16 -8.04 1.72
C ALA A 390 17.04 -9.07 1.56
N ILE A 391 16.81 -9.49 0.31
CA ILE A 391 15.88 -10.55 -0.09
C ILE A 391 16.66 -11.58 -0.90
N ASP A 392 16.56 -12.85 -0.54
CA ASP A 392 17.22 -13.98 -1.21
C ASP A 392 16.19 -15.04 -1.64
N PRO A 393 15.42 -14.79 -2.73
CA PRO A 393 14.41 -15.73 -3.18
C PRO A 393 15.05 -16.98 -3.77
N LYS A 394 14.47 -18.14 -3.46
CA LYS A 394 14.95 -19.42 -3.99
C LYS A 394 14.96 -19.40 -5.53
N HIS A 395 16.10 -19.77 -6.12
CA HIS A 395 16.32 -19.84 -7.57
C HIS A 395 16.25 -18.49 -8.33
N LYS A 396 16.39 -17.36 -7.63
CA LYS A 396 16.52 -16.03 -8.22
C LYS A 396 17.77 -15.33 -7.67
N ALA A 397 18.21 -14.27 -8.33
CA ALA A 397 19.30 -13.45 -7.81
C ALA A 397 18.83 -12.72 -6.54
N PRO A 398 19.65 -12.66 -5.47
CA PRO A 398 19.37 -11.82 -4.32
C PRO A 398 19.32 -10.34 -4.72
N TYR A 399 18.45 -9.58 -4.08
CA TYR A 399 18.29 -8.16 -4.32
C TYR A 399 17.97 -7.45 -3.00
N SER A 400 17.88 -6.11 -3.03
CA SER A 400 17.51 -5.33 -1.86
C SER A 400 16.40 -4.34 -2.18
N THR A 401 15.33 -4.42 -1.41
CA THR A 401 14.15 -3.56 -1.56
C THR A 401 13.56 -3.19 -0.21
N ARG A 402 12.55 -2.33 -0.21
CA ARG A 402 11.77 -1.98 1.00
C ARG A 402 10.56 -2.90 1.11
N VAL A 403 10.13 -3.19 2.33
CA VAL A 403 8.88 -3.92 2.61
C VAL A 403 7.88 -2.92 3.21
N PRO A 404 7.02 -2.28 2.39
CA PRO A 404 6.10 -1.22 2.82
C PRO A 404 4.86 -1.82 3.49
N ALA A 405 5.05 -2.46 4.64
CA ALA A 405 4.00 -3.20 5.34
C ALA A 405 3.85 -2.79 6.80
N VAL A 406 2.61 -2.70 7.27
CA VAL A 406 2.30 -2.65 8.70
C VAL A 406 2.49 -4.04 9.29
N VAL A 407 3.15 -4.14 10.44
CA VAL A 407 3.33 -5.39 11.17
C VAL A 407 2.35 -5.44 12.34
N LEU A 408 1.57 -6.52 12.42
CA LEU A 408 0.64 -6.82 13.50
C LEU A 408 1.02 -8.14 14.16
N ALA A 409 1.54 -8.08 15.38
CA ALA A 409 1.77 -9.25 16.22
C ALA A 409 0.54 -9.54 17.08
N VAL A 410 0.07 -10.79 17.07
CA VAL A 410 -1.08 -11.21 17.88
C VAL A 410 -0.65 -12.39 18.73
N ASN A 411 -0.50 -12.15 20.04
CA ASN A 411 0.08 -13.10 20.96
C ASN A 411 -0.77 -13.22 22.23
N ASN A 412 -0.64 -14.33 22.95
CA ASN A 412 -1.22 -14.42 24.29
C ASN A 412 -0.36 -13.68 25.34
N TYR A 413 0.96 -13.68 25.15
CA TYR A 413 1.93 -12.98 25.99
C TYR A 413 2.76 -12.02 25.16
N ALA A 414 3.23 -10.94 25.77
CA ALA A 414 4.08 -9.97 25.07
C ALA A 414 5.40 -10.57 24.57
N MET A 415 5.84 -10.08 23.40
CA MET A 415 7.18 -10.32 22.88
C MET A 415 8.25 -9.75 23.83
N SER A 416 9.36 -10.47 23.96
CA SER A 416 10.54 -10.03 24.70
C SER A 416 11.67 -9.71 23.70
N PHE A 417 12.24 -8.52 23.81
CA PHE A 417 13.33 -8.08 22.96
C PHE A 417 14.59 -7.89 23.79
N SER A 418 15.72 -8.34 23.26
CA SER A 418 17.01 -8.10 23.87
C SER A 418 17.57 -6.71 23.55
N ASP A 419 17.00 -6.00 22.56
CA ASP A 419 17.30 -4.59 22.31
C ASP A 419 16.68 -3.70 23.40
N ARG A 420 17.55 -3.12 24.23
CA ARG A 420 17.19 -2.13 25.24
C ARG A 420 17.74 -0.74 24.96
N SER A 421 18.19 -0.49 23.72
CA SER A 421 18.55 0.86 23.26
C SER A 421 17.36 1.80 23.06
N GLY A 422 16.13 1.30 23.27
CA GLY A 422 14.89 1.98 22.92
C GLY A 422 14.58 1.97 21.42
N GLY A 423 15.35 1.22 20.62
CA GLY A 423 15.12 1.02 19.18
C GLY A 423 13.77 0.37 18.90
N ILE A 424 13.50 -0.77 19.53
CA ILE A 424 12.23 -1.48 19.40
C ILE A 424 11.10 -0.80 20.21
N SER A 425 11.36 -0.39 21.46
CA SER A 425 10.29 0.13 22.33
C SER A 425 9.57 1.34 21.74
N ARG A 426 10.28 2.26 21.09
CA ARG A 426 9.67 3.43 20.42
C ARG A 426 8.87 3.10 19.15
N ARG A 427 8.95 1.86 18.66
CA ARG A 427 8.19 1.36 17.50
C ARG A 427 7.00 0.51 17.93
N ARG A 428 7.03 -0.05 19.13
CA ARG A 428 6.07 -1.04 19.62
C ARG A 428 4.84 -0.35 20.21
N VAL A 429 3.65 -0.62 19.67
CA VAL A 429 2.37 -0.17 20.23
C VAL A 429 1.61 -1.38 20.74
N ILE A 430 1.43 -1.48 22.05
CA ILE A 430 0.83 -2.66 22.71
C ILE A 430 -0.64 -2.36 23.07
N PHE A 431 -1.53 -3.26 22.71
CA PHE A 431 -2.93 -3.30 23.15
C PHE A 431 -3.17 -4.59 23.92
N ASN A 432 -3.66 -4.51 25.16
CA ASN A 432 -4.01 -5.70 25.92
C ASN A 432 -5.54 -5.90 25.96
N PHE A 433 -6.05 -6.94 25.32
CA PHE A 433 -7.48 -7.27 25.36
C PHE A 433 -7.73 -8.25 26.50
N SER A 434 -8.06 -7.73 27.69
CA SER A 434 -8.25 -8.50 28.92
C SER A 434 -9.60 -9.22 29.00
N GLU A 435 -10.63 -8.68 28.35
CA GLU A 435 -12.01 -9.14 28.50
C GLU A 435 -12.26 -10.44 27.73
N VAL A 436 -12.30 -11.57 28.45
CA VAL A 436 -12.67 -12.87 27.87
C VAL A 436 -14.17 -12.88 27.58
N VAL A 437 -14.54 -13.24 26.36
CA VAL A 437 -15.93 -13.50 25.99
C VAL A 437 -16.30 -14.92 26.43
N PRO A 438 -17.30 -15.08 27.33
CA PRO A 438 -17.82 -16.39 27.72
C PRO A 438 -18.25 -17.20 26.50
N GLU A 439 -18.03 -18.52 26.51
CA GLU A 439 -18.27 -19.37 25.34
C GLU A 439 -19.71 -19.29 24.84
N ASN A 440 -20.69 -19.20 25.75
CA ASN A 440 -22.11 -19.04 25.45
C ASN A 440 -22.50 -17.67 24.87
N GLU A 441 -21.64 -16.66 25.00
CA GLU A 441 -21.85 -15.32 24.44
C GLU A 441 -21.11 -15.11 23.12
N ARG A 442 -20.26 -16.08 22.71
CA ARG A 442 -19.50 -15.98 21.46
C ARG A 442 -20.43 -16.16 20.27
N ASP A 443 -20.37 -15.18 19.39
CA ASP A 443 -21.04 -15.25 18.10
C ASP A 443 -20.05 -15.82 17.06
N PRO A 444 -20.26 -17.05 16.57
CA PRO A 444 -19.36 -17.69 15.60
C PRO A 444 -19.36 -16.97 14.25
N MET A 445 -20.39 -16.17 13.95
CA MET A 445 -20.53 -15.41 12.70
C MET A 445 -20.10 -13.95 12.84
N LEU A 446 -19.49 -13.56 13.97
CA LEU A 446 -19.14 -12.17 14.25
C LEU A 446 -18.26 -11.55 13.16
N VAL A 447 -17.28 -12.29 12.65
CA VAL A 447 -16.37 -11.79 11.61
C VAL A 447 -17.12 -11.51 10.31
N GLU A 448 -18.00 -12.42 9.87
CA GLU A 448 -18.83 -12.23 8.67
C GLU A 448 -19.79 -11.05 8.82
N LYS A 449 -20.37 -10.87 10.02
CA LYS A 449 -21.22 -9.71 10.31
C LYS A 449 -20.44 -8.39 10.23
N ILE A 450 -19.22 -8.37 10.76
CA ILE A 450 -18.34 -7.19 10.68
C ILE A 450 -17.89 -6.94 9.24
N GLU A 451 -17.66 -7.99 8.43
CA GLU A 451 -17.36 -7.86 7.00
C GLU A 451 -18.48 -7.12 6.26
N GLY A 452 -19.75 -7.42 6.59
CA GLY A 452 -20.92 -6.68 6.07
C GLY A 452 -21.01 -5.21 6.53
N GLU A 453 -20.35 -4.85 7.63
CA GLU A 453 -20.31 -3.49 8.18
C GLU A 453 -19.07 -2.70 7.76
N LEU A 454 -18.14 -3.33 7.03
CA LEU A 454 -16.79 -2.80 6.81
C LEU A 454 -16.78 -1.47 6.06
N ALA A 455 -17.73 -1.24 5.15
CA ALA A 455 -17.86 0.04 4.44
C ALA A 455 -18.08 1.22 5.41
N VAL A 456 -18.91 1.03 6.44
CA VAL A 456 -19.17 2.01 7.50
C VAL A 456 -17.91 2.22 8.35
N VAL A 457 -17.21 1.14 8.69
CA VAL A 457 -15.95 1.20 9.46
C VAL A 457 -14.90 2.00 8.71
N ILE A 458 -14.69 1.72 7.41
CA ILE A 458 -13.73 2.44 6.56
C ILE A 458 -14.07 3.93 6.51
N ARG A 459 -15.33 4.30 6.22
CA ARG A 459 -15.76 5.70 6.20
C ARG A 459 -15.53 6.40 7.53
N HIS A 460 -15.84 5.73 8.63
CA HIS A 460 -15.60 6.26 9.97
C HIS A 460 -14.12 6.53 10.19
N LEU A 461 -13.23 5.58 9.87
CA LEU A 461 -11.78 5.74 10.01
C LEU A 461 -11.25 6.91 9.16
N LEU A 462 -11.66 7.00 7.90
CA LEU A 462 -11.24 8.08 6.99
C LEU A 462 -11.72 9.45 7.45
N THR A 463 -12.94 9.53 8.01
CA THR A 463 -13.50 10.79 8.53
C THR A 463 -12.84 11.18 9.84
N ARG A 464 -12.73 10.23 10.78
CA ARG A 464 -12.17 10.41 12.12
C ARG A 464 -10.70 10.82 12.09
N PHE A 465 -9.94 10.32 11.12
CA PHE A 465 -8.50 10.59 10.97
C PHE A 465 -8.17 11.26 9.63
N SER A 466 -9.03 12.21 9.23
CA SER A 466 -8.71 13.15 8.16
C SER A 466 -7.43 13.93 8.46
N ASP A 467 -7.19 14.27 9.73
CA ASP A 467 -5.86 14.57 10.26
C ASP A 467 -5.16 13.29 10.71
N GLN A 468 -4.21 12.84 9.89
CA GLN A 468 -3.45 11.62 10.13
C GLN A 468 -2.49 11.74 11.32
N ASP A 469 -2.03 12.95 11.64
CA ASP A 469 -1.13 13.17 12.78
C ASP A 469 -1.87 12.96 14.11
N GLU A 470 -3.19 13.11 14.12
CA GLU A 470 -4.01 12.76 15.28
C GLU A 470 -3.97 11.25 15.57
N ALA A 471 -4.19 10.41 14.55
CA ALA A 471 -4.08 8.96 14.67
C ALA A 471 -2.70 8.55 15.18
N ARG A 472 -1.64 9.14 14.59
CA ARG A 472 -0.26 8.88 14.98
C ARG A 472 0.00 9.27 16.44
N ARG A 473 -0.52 10.43 16.89
CA ARG A 473 -0.40 10.89 18.29
C ARG A 473 -1.06 9.90 19.26
N LEU A 474 -2.28 9.43 18.95
CA LEU A 474 -2.98 8.44 19.78
C LEU A 474 -2.18 7.15 19.94
N LEU A 475 -1.52 6.68 18.87
CA LEU A 475 -0.65 5.49 18.96
C LEU A 475 0.60 5.73 19.80
N TYR A 476 1.22 6.92 19.74
CA TYR A 476 2.32 7.28 20.65
C TYR A 476 1.88 7.36 22.11
N GLU A 477 0.67 7.85 22.38
CA GLU A 477 0.12 7.81 23.72
C GLU A 477 -0.16 6.38 24.20
N GLN A 478 -0.65 5.49 23.32
CA GLN A 478 -0.86 4.09 23.65
C GLN A 478 0.46 3.38 23.99
N GLN A 479 1.52 3.65 23.21
CA GLN A 479 2.86 3.10 23.45
C GLN A 479 3.41 3.41 24.86
N LYS A 480 3.01 4.56 25.41
CA LYS A 480 3.40 5.05 26.75
C LYS A 480 2.30 4.89 27.80
N SER A 481 1.25 4.15 27.48
CA SER A 481 0.13 3.92 28.40
C SER A 481 0.55 3.05 29.58
N GLU A 482 -0.16 3.19 30.70
CA GLU A 482 0.02 2.33 31.88
C GLU A 482 -0.16 0.85 31.53
N GLU A 483 -1.13 0.52 30.68
CA GLU A 483 -1.34 -0.85 30.17
C GLU A 483 -0.11 -1.38 29.41
N ALA A 484 0.45 -0.59 28.50
CA ALA A 484 1.65 -0.98 27.76
C ALA A 484 2.85 -1.16 28.69
N LEU A 485 2.99 -0.31 29.71
CA LEU A 485 4.05 -0.43 30.72
C LEU A 485 3.89 -1.73 31.54
N MET A 486 2.68 -2.05 32.01
CA MET A 486 2.40 -3.28 32.76
C MET A 486 2.80 -4.53 31.96
N ILE A 487 2.43 -4.58 30.68
CA ILE A 487 2.80 -5.69 29.79
C ILE A 487 4.33 -5.76 29.56
N LYS A 488 5.03 -4.63 29.46
CA LYS A 488 6.50 -4.61 29.36
C LYS A 488 7.17 -5.11 30.65
N ARG A 489 6.61 -4.78 31.82
CA ARG A 489 7.10 -5.25 33.14
C ARG A 489 7.04 -6.78 33.25
N GLU A 490 5.94 -7.38 32.83
CA GLU A 490 5.79 -8.85 32.82
C GLU A 490 6.85 -9.56 31.94
N GLY A 491 7.25 -8.91 30.84
CA GLY A 491 8.19 -9.47 29.87
C GLY A 491 9.67 -9.17 30.11
N ASP A 492 10.00 -8.20 30.98
CA ASP A 492 11.38 -7.76 31.24
C ASP A 492 11.62 -7.41 32.72
N SER A 493 12.29 -8.31 33.43
CA SER A 493 12.71 -8.16 34.83
C SER A 493 13.51 -6.89 35.15
N LEU A 494 14.27 -6.33 34.19
CA LEU A 494 15.00 -5.08 34.43
C LEU A 494 14.05 -3.88 34.39
N VAL A 495 13.08 -3.90 33.47
CA VAL A 495 12.02 -2.89 33.41
C VAL A 495 11.16 -2.98 34.66
N ASP A 496 10.77 -4.17 35.10
CA ASP A 496 10.00 -4.32 36.34
C ASP A 496 10.79 -3.84 37.56
N PHE A 497 12.07 -4.20 37.69
CA PHE A 497 12.95 -3.68 38.74
C PHE A 497 13.01 -2.14 38.76
N CYS A 498 13.04 -1.48 37.59
CA CYS A 498 13.05 -0.01 37.51
C CYS A 498 11.76 0.64 38.04
N GLY A 499 10.69 -0.14 38.20
CA GLY A 499 9.45 0.30 38.85
C GLY A 499 9.64 0.67 40.32
N TYR A 500 10.63 0.05 40.97
CA TYR A 500 10.99 0.24 42.39
C TYR A 500 12.07 1.32 42.59
N LEU A 501 12.32 2.15 41.57
CA LEU A 501 13.34 3.19 41.60
C LEU A 501 12.74 4.57 41.49
N MET A 502 13.12 5.47 42.38
CA MET A 502 12.85 6.91 42.25
C MET A 502 14.04 7.64 41.62
N SER A 503 13.77 8.65 40.79
CA SER A 503 14.81 9.47 40.15
C SER A 503 15.01 10.81 40.89
N LEU A 504 16.26 11.11 41.21
CA LEU A 504 16.74 12.37 41.74
C LEU A 504 17.17 13.32 40.61
N VAL A 505 17.18 14.62 40.92
CA VAL A 505 17.67 15.68 40.00
C VAL A 505 19.18 15.57 39.77
N LYS A 506 19.94 15.21 40.81
CA LYS A 506 21.41 15.09 40.81
C LYS A 506 21.86 13.65 41.05
N CYS A 507 23.09 13.32 40.64
CA CYS A 507 23.70 12.03 40.92
C CYS A 507 24.16 11.90 42.38
N GLU A 508 23.19 11.80 43.29
CA GLU A 508 23.37 11.69 44.75
C GLU A 508 22.71 10.42 45.31
N GLY A 509 22.32 9.49 44.45
CA GLY A 509 21.65 8.25 44.80
C GLY A 509 22.62 7.09 45.05
N MET A 510 22.19 5.89 44.66
CA MET A 510 22.94 4.66 44.86
C MET A 510 24.20 4.62 44.00
N MET A 511 25.22 3.90 44.46
CA MET A 511 26.39 3.57 43.63
C MET A 511 26.08 2.41 42.70
N VAL A 512 26.69 2.35 41.52
CA VAL A 512 26.44 1.24 40.58
C VAL A 512 26.81 -0.12 41.21
N GLY A 513 28.00 -0.22 41.81
CA GLY A 513 28.51 -1.45 42.43
C GLY A 513 28.85 -2.57 41.44
N ASN A 514 29.24 -3.74 41.97
CA ASN A 514 29.45 -4.97 41.21
C ASN A 514 29.24 -6.18 42.14
N ALA A 515 28.96 -7.36 41.58
CA ALA A 515 28.64 -8.57 42.36
C ALA A 515 29.74 -9.03 43.33
N GLY A 516 31.00 -8.63 43.11
CA GLY A 516 32.13 -9.01 43.96
C GLY A 516 32.33 -8.13 45.20
N ILE A 517 31.53 -7.08 45.39
CA ILE A 517 31.66 -6.20 46.56
C ILE A 517 31.07 -6.90 47.80
N VAL A 518 31.87 -6.97 48.87
CA VAL A 518 31.48 -7.54 50.17
C VAL A 518 31.67 -6.48 51.26
N PRO A 519 30.73 -6.30 52.21
CA PRO A 519 29.47 -7.04 52.35
C PRO A 519 28.44 -6.69 51.28
N PHE A 520 27.55 -7.64 51.00
CA PHE A 520 26.41 -7.44 50.11
C PHE A 520 25.48 -6.35 50.69
N SER A 521 25.32 -5.22 49.98
CA SER A 521 24.54 -4.08 50.47
C SER A 521 23.59 -3.53 49.40
N PRO A 522 22.36 -4.08 49.29
CA PRO A 522 21.41 -3.72 48.23
C PRO A 522 20.89 -2.28 48.36
N ARG A 523 20.86 -1.69 49.57
CA ARG A 523 20.50 -0.26 49.73
C ARG A 523 21.62 0.71 49.30
N ARG A 524 22.87 0.24 49.23
CA ARG A 524 24.04 1.06 48.86
C ARG A 524 24.42 0.93 47.39
N TYR A 525 24.29 -0.28 46.84
CA TYR A 525 24.71 -0.61 45.48
C TYR A 525 23.54 -1.04 44.61
N LEU A 526 23.30 -0.30 43.53
CA LEU A 526 22.17 -0.49 42.62
C LEU A 526 22.19 -1.89 41.96
N TYR A 527 23.37 -2.39 41.56
CA TYR A 527 23.47 -3.75 41.03
C TYR A 527 23.17 -4.82 42.09
N HIS A 528 23.46 -4.56 43.36
CA HIS A 528 23.08 -5.49 44.44
C HIS A 528 21.57 -5.48 44.66
N ALA A 529 20.91 -4.32 44.61
CA ALA A 529 19.46 -4.24 44.65
C ALA A 529 18.82 -5.06 43.52
N TYR A 530 19.34 -4.94 42.29
CA TYR A 530 18.86 -5.74 41.18
C TYR A 530 19.06 -7.25 41.40
N LEU A 531 20.23 -7.68 41.89
CA LEU A 531 20.47 -9.09 42.22
C LEU A 531 19.54 -9.61 43.33
N ALA A 532 19.28 -8.78 44.35
CA ALA A 532 18.34 -9.10 45.42
C ALA A 532 16.91 -9.24 44.88
N TYR A 533 16.47 -8.32 44.03
CA TYR A 533 15.19 -8.37 43.34
C TYR A 533 15.05 -9.66 42.52
N MET A 534 16.06 -10.01 41.71
CA MET A 534 16.06 -11.24 40.91
C MET A 534 15.94 -12.48 41.79
N SER A 535 16.67 -12.52 42.91
CA SER A 535 16.61 -13.62 43.88
C SER A 535 15.24 -13.74 44.55
N ALA A 536 14.66 -12.63 45.00
CA ALA A 536 13.37 -12.60 45.69
C ALA A 536 12.21 -13.09 44.81
N HIS A 537 12.29 -12.84 43.50
CA HIS A 537 11.27 -13.26 42.53
C HIS A 537 11.59 -14.60 41.85
N GLY A 538 12.60 -15.34 42.32
CA GLY A 538 12.98 -16.65 41.76
C GLY A 538 13.53 -16.60 40.32
N LEU A 539 14.05 -15.44 39.89
CA LEU A 539 14.56 -15.23 38.54
C LEU A 539 16.05 -15.58 38.45
N GLY A 540 16.37 -16.74 37.86
CA GLY A 540 17.72 -17.32 37.92
C GLY A 540 18.78 -16.78 36.93
N LYS A 541 18.45 -15.81 36.07
CA LYS A 541 19.37 -15.31 35.02
C LYS A 541 19.46 -13.77 35.02
N PRO A 542 20.17 -13.16 35.98
CA PRO A 542 20.39 -11.71 35.98
C PRO A 542 21.19 -11.26 34.76
N VAL A 543 20.91 -10.06 34.27
CA VAL A 543 21.79 -9.46 33.25
C VAL A 543 23.18 -9.16 33.82
N SER A 544 24.21 -9.36 33.01
CA SER A 544 25.59 -9.04 33.39
C SER A 544 25.73 -7.56 33.77
N LEU A 545 26.69 -7.20 34.63
CA LEU A 545 26.94 -5.81 35.03
C LEU A 545 27.14 -4.86 33.84
N LYS A 546 27.83 -5.33 32.80
CA LYS A 546 28.03 -4.55 31.57
C LYS A 546 26.68 -4.22 30.91
N ARG A 547 25.82 -5.23 30.73
CA ARG A 547 24.46 -5.05 30.18
C ARG A 547 23.58 -4.22 31.09
N PHE A 548 23.60 -4.48 32.40
CA PHE A 548 22.90 -3.65 33.38
C PHE A 548 23.24 -2.16 33.19
N GLY A 549 24.52 -1.82 33.09
CA GLY A 549 24.95 -0.44 32.87
C GLY A 549 24.54 0.17 31.52
N THR A 550 24.42 -0.63 30.45
CA THR A 550 23.99 -0.16 29.12
C THR A 550 22.47 -0.07 28.98
N ASP A 551 21.74 -0.93 29.69
CA ASP A 551 20.30 -1.15 29.50
C ASP A 551 19.45 -0.30 30.44
N MET A 552 19.99 0.10 31.60
CA MET A 552 19.32 0.95 32.59
C MET A 552 18.72 2.25 32.03
N PRO A 553 19.40 3.02 31.14
CA PRO A 553 18.78 4.21 30.54
C PRO A 553 17.48 3.89 29.79
N GLY A 554 17.46 2.81 29.00
CA GLY A 554 16.28 2.39 28.25
C GLY A 554 15.16 1.92 29.18
N ALA A 555 15.48 1.10 30.18
CA ALA A 555 14.52 0.61 31.15
C ALA A 555 13.89 1.74 32.00
N MET A 556 14.67 2.72 32.44
CA MET A 556 14.16 3.89 33.17
C MET A 556 13.30 4.80 32.27
N ALA A 557 13.64 4.91 30.98
CA ALA A 557 12.88 5.72 30.03
C ALA A 557 11.45 5.18 29.79
N GLU A 558 11.19 3.89 30.00
CA GLU A 558 9.82 3.33 29.99
C GLU A 558 8.92 3.97 31.05
N TYR A 559 9.50 4.42 32.17
CA TYR A 559 8.81 5.16 33.22
C TYR A 559 8.87 6.68 33.03
N GLY A 560 9.40 7.16 31.90
CA GLY A 560 9.67 8.58 31.67
C GLY A 560 10.75 9.17 32.60
N LYS A 561 11.55 8.32 33.24
CA LYS A 561 12.60 8.72 34.19
C LYS A 561 13.97 8.76 33.50
N GLU A 562 14.75 9.81 33.74
CA GLU A 562 16.11 9.94 33.19
C GLU A 562 17.13 9.26 34.11
N TYR A 563 17.99 8.41 33.54
CA TYR A 563 19.08 7.75 34.27
C TYR A 563 20.42 8.44 34.02
N LYS A 564 21.02 9.00 35.08
CA LYS A 564 22.29 9.72 35.06
C LYS A 564 23.34 9.03 35.91
N ARG A 565 24.59 9.17 35.50
CA ARG A 565 25.77 8.69 36.23
C ARG A 565 26.82 9.78 36.30
N ALA A 566 27.47 9.91 37.44
CA ALA A 566 28.61 10.80 37.63
C ALA A 566 29.69 10.11 38.47
N LYS A 567 30.92 10.63 38.41
CA LYS A 567 31.95 10.25 39.38
C LYS A 567 31.74 11.03 40.66
N CYS A 568 31.72 10.33 41.80
CA CYS A 568 31.70 10.97 43.09
C CYS A 568 33.02 11.74 43.30
N THR A 569 32.92 13.02 43.68
CA THR A 569 34.07 13.92 43.82
C THR A 569 34.49 14.16 45.28
N LYS A 570 33.70 13.69 46.25
CA LYS A 570 33.86 13.99 47.69
C LYS A 570 33.69 12.72 48.55
N GLY A 571 34.24 12.74 49.76
CA GLY A 571 34.05 11.68 50.77
C GLY A 571 34.79 10.36 50.48
N GLN A 572 34.45 9.32 51.25
CA GLN A 572 35.07 7.99 51.17
C GLN A 572 34.76 7.26 49.84
N ASP A 573 33.73 7.68 49.12
CA ASP A 573 33.32 7.10 47.84
C ASP A 573 33.91 7.83 46.61
N LYS A 574 34.87 8.74 46.82
CA LYS A 574 35.53 9.50 45.73
C LYS A 574 36.05 8.57 44.63
N GLY A 575 35.72 8.90 43.39
CA GLY A 575 36.10 8.13 42.19
C GLY A 575 35.10 7.03 41.80
N ARG A 576 34.16 6.65 42.68
CA ARG A 576 33.10 5.69 42.36
C ARG A 576 32.01 6.32 41.49
N VAL A 577 31.31 5.48 40.72
CA VAL A 577 30.17 5.93 39.90
C VAL A 577 28.91 5.95 40.76
N ILE A 578 28.37 7.15 40.95
CA ILE A 578 27.12 7.42 41.65
C ILE A 578 26.01 7.71 40.63
N THR A 579 24.82 7.21 40.91
CA THR A 579 23.65 7.35 40.04
C THR A 579 22.71 8.43 40.58
N ASN A 580 21.72 8.84 39.80
CA ASN A 580 20.62 9.68 40.28
C ASN A 580 19.41 8.86 40.74
N VAL A 581 19.56 7.58 41.10
CA VAL A 581 18.41 6.75 41.50
C VAL A 581 18.54 6.23 42.93
N LEU A 582 17.40 6.12 43.61
CA LEU A 582 17.25 5.46 44.91
C LEU A 582 16.15 4.40 44.80
N LEU A 583 16.13 3.46 45.74
CA LEU A 583 14.99 2.58 45.93
C LEU A 583 13.84 3.39 46.53
N ASP A 584 12.63 3.20 46.01
CA ASP A 584 11.42 3.69 46.67
C ASP A 584 10.96 2.73 47.79
N ASP A 585 9.91 3.13 48.49
CA ASP A 585 9.37 2.38 49.63
C ASP A 585 8.78 1.01 49.21
N ASP A 586 8.31 0.87 47.96
CA ASP A 586 7.76 -0.38 47.45
C ASP A 586 8.84 -1.48 47.35
N ALA A 587 10.11 -1.10 47.27
CA ALA A 587 11.24 -2.04 47.27
C ALA A 587 11.34 -2.86 48.57
N ASP A 588 10.83 -2.35 49.69
CA ASP A 588 10.86 -3.04 50.98
C ASP A 588 10.07 -4.36 50.99
N SER A 589 9.17 -4.54 50.01
CA SER A 589 8.41 -5.79 49.82
C SER A 589 9.27 -7.00 49.47
N TRP A 590 10.45 -6.79 48.87
CA TRP A 590 11.35 -7.86 48.40
C TRP A 590 12.81 -7.69 48.81
N LEU A 591 13.19 -6.52 49.35
CA LEU A 591 14.53 -6.32 49.89
C LEU A 591 14.78 -7.32 51.03
N PRO A 592 15.97 -7.97 51.07
CA PRO A 592 16.34 -8.78 52.20
C PRO A 592 16.21 -7.93 53.47
N ALA A 593 15.45 -8.44 54.45
CA ALA A 593 15.41 -7.81 55.77
C ALA A 593 16.85 -7.55 56.20
N ALA A 594 17.13 -6.34 56.68
CA ALA A 594 18.42 -6.06 57.30
C ALA A 594 18.50 -6.95 58.54
N THR A 595 18.94 -8.19 58.39
CA THR A 595 19.32 -9.02 59.51
C THR A 595 20.55 -8.35 60.08
N GLY A 596 20.27 -7.49 61.06
CA GLY A 596 21.26 -6.95 61.95
C GLY A 596 22.17 -8.10 62.37
N ILE A 597 23.45 -7.83 62.29
CA ILE A 597 24.51 -8.40 63.11
C ILE A 597 23.95 -9.29 64.23
N ASN A 598 24.33 -10.57 64.21
CA ASN A 598 24.32 -11.43 65.38
C ASN A 598 25.11 -10.74 66.50
N ASP A 599 24.45 -9.92 67.32
CA ASP A 599 24.99 -9.46 68.59
C ASP A 599 24.70 -10.53 69.65
N ARG A 600 25.70 -11.40 69.82
CA ARG A 600 26.20 -11.99 71.07
C ARG A 600 25.20 -12.08 72.25
N THR A 601 24.77 -13.30 72.58
CA THR A 601 25.25 -14.09 73.74
C THR A 601 24.86 -15.55 73.58
#